data_AF-A0A496DSS3-F1
#
_entry.id   AF-A0A496DSS3-F1
#
_cell.length_a   1.000
_cell.length_b   1.000
_cell.length_c   1.000
_cell.angle_alpha   90.00
_cell.angle_beta   90.00
_cell.angle_gamma   90.00
#
_symmetry.space_group_name_H-M   'P 1'
#
loop_
_entity.id
_entity.type
_entity.pdbx_description
1 polymer ?
#
loop_
_entity_poly.entity_id
_entity_poly.type
_entity_poly.pdbx_seq_one_letter_code
_entity_poly.pdbx_strand_id
1 'polypeptide(L)' 'MAHIFDKTTQYLIEDFKLDIPMALNLIYNSKVYELLLDKKNGLYIQSPSYIYDLVRKEYLFGRF' A
#
# COMPACT_ATOMS: atom_id res chain seq x y z
N MET A 1 7.69 8.72 1.98
CA MET A 1 7.53 7.96 0.73
C MET A 1 8.27 6.63 0.77
N ALA A 2 9.61 6.56 0.65
CA ALA A 2 10.34 5.27 0.66
C ALA A 2 9.99 4.36 1.87
N HIS A 3 10.06 4.91 3.09
CA HIS A 3 9.69 4.20 4.32
C HIS A 3 8.23 3.68 4.36
N ILE A 4 7.30 4.35 3.67
CA ILE A 4 5.89 3.91 3.58
C ILE A 4 5.82 2.62 2.77
N PHE A 5 6.52 2.58 1.63
CA PHE A 5 6.54 1.41 0.76
C PHE A 5 7.22 0.22 1.42
N ASP A 6 8.35 0.43 2.10
CA ASP A 6 9.07 -0.64 2.79
C ASP A 6 8.19 -1.30 3.86
N LYS A 7 7.53 -0.49 4.69
CA LYS A 7 6.65 -0.97 5.76
C LYS A 7 5.38 -1.61 5.23
N THR A 8 4.75 -1.01 4.22
CA THR A 8 3.54 -1.58 3.58
C THR A 8 3.86 -2.95 2.95
N THR A 9 5.02 -3.07 2.32
CA THR A 9 5.51 -4.34 1.75
C THR A 9 5.72 -5.39 2.83
N GLN A 10 6.37 -5.02 3.95
CA GLN A 10 6.55 -5.92 5.11
C GLN A 10 5.21 -6.45 5.63
N TYR A 11 4.22 -5.58 5.84
CA TYR A 11 2.91 -5.98 6.33
C TYR A 11 2.16 -6.91 5.37
N LEU A 12 2.23 -6.65 4.05
CA LEU A 12 1.62 -7.54 3.05
C LEU A 12 2.26 -8.93 3.03
N ILE A 13 3.59 -9.01 3.16
CA ILE A 13 4.31 -10.28 3.23
C ILE A 13 3.91 -11.04 4.50
N GLU A 14 3.84 -10.35 5.64
CA GLU A 14 3.50 -10.96 6.93
C GLU A 14 2.07 -11.50 6.95
N ASP A 15 1.09 -10.72 6.49
CA ASP A 15 -0.34 -11.04 6.59
C ASP A 15 -0.81 -12.00 5.48
N PHE A 16 -0.30 -11.85 4.25
CA PHE A 16 -0.76 -12.62 3.08
C PHE A 16 0.24 -13.65 2.57
N LYS A 17 1.42 -13.77 3.19
CA LYS A 17 2.49 -14.69 2.79
C LYS A 17 2.93 -14.51 1.33
N LEU A 18 2.85 -13.27 0.85
CA LEU A 18 3.34 -12.90 -0.48
C LEU A 18 4.87 -12.90 -0.50
N ASP A 19 5.46 -13.14 -1.67
CA ASP A 19 6.85 -12.79 -1.88
C ASP A 19 7.00 -11.27 -2.12
N ILE A 20 8.25 -10.77 -2.06
CA ILE A 20 8.53 -9.34 -2.26
C ILE A 20 8.01 -8.85 -3.63
N PRO A 21 8.28 -9.54 -4.76
CA PRO A 21 7.75 -9.12 -6.05
C PRO A 21 6.22 -9.00 -6.09
N MET A 22 5.49 -9.97 -5.54
CA MET A 22 4.02 -9.95 -5.50
C MET A 22 3.50 -8.81 -4.63
N ALA A 23 4.09 -8.59 -3.46
CA ALA A 23 3.70 -7.49 -2.57
C ALA A 23 3.95 -6.11 -3.22
N LEU A 24 5.10 -5.92 -3.87
CA LEU A 24 5.39 -4.70 -4.61
C LEU A 24 4.45 -4.51 -5.80
N ASN A 25 4.20 -5.58 -6.57
CA ASN A 25 3.28 -5.53 -7.70
C ASN A 25 1.87 -5.15 -7.26
N LEU A 26 1.40 -5.66 -6.11
CA LEU A 26 0.12 -5.29 -5.53
C LEU A 26 0.07 -3.80 -5.19
N ILE A 27 1.11 -3.26 -4.54
CA ILE A 27 1.18 -1.83 -4.22
C ILE A 27 1.19 -0.98 -5.49
N TYR A 28 2.07 -1.27 -6.46
CA TYR A 28 2.22 -0.41 -7.65
C TYR A 28 1.00 -0.42 -8.58
N ASN A 29 0.18 -1.47 -8.55
CA ASN A 29 -1.07 -1.55 -9.30
C ASN A 29 -2.31 -1.14 -8.48
N SER A 30 -2.12 -0.61 -7.26
CA SER A 30 -3.22 -0.17 -6.39
C SER A 30 -3.64 1.27 -6.72
N LYS A 31 -4.93 1.58 -6.58
CA LYS A 31 -5.41 2.97 -6.61
C LYS A 31 -4.85 3.78 -5.45
N VAL A 32 -4.51 3.13 -4.33
CA VAL A 32 -3.82 3.78 -3.20
C VAL A 32 -2.50 4.40 -3.67
N TYR A 33 -1.77 3.72 -4.55
CA TYR A 33 -0.50 4.21 -5.06
C TYR A 33 -0.67 5.44 -5.94
N GLU A 34 -1.65 5.44 -6.85
CA GLU A 34 -1.99 6.62 -7.66
C GLU A 34 -2.33 7.82 -6.77
N LEU A 35 -3.12 7.59 -5.73
CA LEU A 35 -3.48 8.60 -4.75
C LEU A 35 -2.26 9.07 -3.94
N LEU A 36 -1.36 8.18 -3.53
CA LEU A 36 -0.12 8.58 -2.84
C LEU A 36 0.76 9.50 -3.70
N LEU A 37 0.78 9.29 -5.02
CA LEU A 37 1.52 10.15 -5.93
C LEU A 37 0.87 11.54 -6.08
N ASP A 38 -0.45 11.64 -5.93
CA ASP A 38 -1.15 12.92 -5.89
C ASP A 38 -0.98 13.62 -4.53
N LYS A 39 0.04 14.48 -4.45
CA LYS A 39 0.34 15.27 -3.25
C LYS A 39 -0.80 16.19 -2.81
N LYS A 40 -1.83 16.44 -3.63
CA LYS A 40 -2.96 17.31 -3.26
C LYS A 40 -3.90 16.71 -2.22
N ASN A 41 -3.93 15.38 -2.10
CA ASN A 41 -4.82 14.71 -1.15
C ASN A 41 -4.22 14.49 0.25
N GLY A 42 -2.92 14.81 0.44
CA GLY A 42 -2.25 14.68 1.73
C GLY A 42 -2.00 13.23 2.20
N LEU A 43 -2.23 12.20 1.40
CA LEU A 43 -1.99 10.82 1.83
C LEU A 43 -0.51 10.54 2.13
N TYR A 44 0.40 11.26 1.48
CA TYR A 44 1.84 11.06 1.65
C TYR A 44 2.39 11.45 3.03
N ILE A 45 1.62 12.19 3.85
CA ILE A 45 1.98 12.53 5.24
C ILE A 45 1.43 11.51 6.26
N GLN A 46 0.62 10.55 5.81
CA GLN A 46 0.03 9.54 6.68
C GLN A 46 1.04 8.45 7.07
N SER A 47 0.72 7.72 8.13
CA SER A 47 1.56 6.62 8.61
C SER A 47 1.54 5.43 7.63
N PRO A 48 2.63 4.63 7.58
CA PRO A 48 2.65 3.42 6.76
C PRO A 48 1.54 2.43 7.09
N SER A 49 1.13 2.33 8.36
CA SER A 49 0.04 1.45 8.78
C SER A 49 -1.32 1.89 8.21
N TYR A 50 -1.55 3.20 8.06
CA TYR A 50 -2.77 3.71 7.43
C TYR A 50 -2.79 3.37 5.94
N ILE A 51 -1.67 3.56 5.25
CA ILE A 51 -1.54 3.20 3.83
C ILE A 51 -1.72 1.70 3.62
N TYR A 52 -1.12 0.89 4.49
CA TYR A 52 -1.30 -0.54 4.49
C TYR A 52 -2.77 -0.96 4.60
N ASP A 53 -3.54 -0.36 5.52
CA ASP A 53 -4.95 -0.71 5.67
C ASP A 53 -5.77 -0.40 4.40
N LEU A 54 -5.46 0.69 3.69
CA LEU A 54 -6.09 1.00 2.41
C LEU A 54 -5.73 -0.01 1.33
N VAL A 55 -4.44 -0.35 1.19
CA VAL A 55 -3.95 -1.34 0.21
C VAL A 55 -4.55 -2.72 0.50
N ARG A 56 -4.59 -3.10 1.78
CA ARG A 56 -5.21 -4.34 2.25
C ARG A 56 -6.71 -4.39 1.92
N LYS A 57 -7.45 -3.30 2.11
CA LYS A 57 -8.87 -3.22 1.77
C LYS A 57 -9.09 -3.35 0.26
N GLU A 58 -8.29 -2.66 -0.54
CA GLU A 58 -8.35 -2.77 -2.00
C GLU A 58 -8.08 -4.21 -2.45
N TYR A 59 -7.07 -4.88 -1.87
CA TYR A 59 -6.75 -6.26 -2.17
C TYR A 59 -7.87 -7.25 -1.79
N LEU A 60 -8.44 -7.11 -0.59
CA LEU A 60 -9.45 -8.05 -0.08
C LEU A 60 -10.81 -7.88 -0.73
N PHE A 61 -11.20 -6.66 -1.06
CA PHE A 61 -12.58 -6.34 -1.45
C PHE A 61 -12.71 -5.80 -2.89
N GLY A 62 -11.60 -5.53 -3.56
CA GLY A 62 -11.58 -4.93 -4.90
C GLY A 62 -12.19 -3.53 -4.94
N ARG A 63 -12.34 -2.87 -3.79
CA ARG A 63 -13.00 -1.57 -3.65
C ARG A 63 -12.21 -0.61 -2.76
N PHE A 64 -12.19 0.64 -3.23
CA PHE A 64 -12.23 1.82 -2.38
C PHE A 64 -13.68 2.21 -2.13
#